data_AF-A0A009YY62-F1
#
_entry.id   AF-A0A009YY62-F1
#
_cell.length_a   1.000
_cell.length_b   1.000
_cell.length_c   1.000
_cell.angle_alpha   90.00
_cell.angle_beta   90.00
_cell.angle_gamma   90.00
#
_symmetry.space_group_name_H-M   'P 1'
#
loop_
_entity.id
_entity.type
_entity.pdbx_description
1 polymer ?
#
loop_
_entity_poly.entity_id
_entity_poly.type
_entity_poly.pdbx_seq_one_letter_code
_entity_poly.pdbx_strand_id
1 'polypeptide(L)'
;MKLTNCKFSKKIQLKLLEFFVLEVTARSAADLLGIHPNSAALFYTKTRKIIAYHLGLEALEVFDGEIELDESYFGGTRKGKRGRGAAGKVIVFGLLKRNGKVYTVIIPDTKSSTLMPVISEKITP
;
A
#
# COMPACT_ATOMS: atom_id res chain seq x y z
N MET A 1 -5.70 -13.27 -5.38
CA MET A 1 -5.90 -12.50 -6.63
C MET A 1 -4.71 -12.69 -7.55
N LYS A 2 -4.89 -12.71 -8.88
CA LYS A 2 -3.80 -12.85 -9.86
C LYS A 2 -3.90 -11.78 -10.94
N LEU A 3 -2.81 -11.56 -11.68
CA LEU A 3 -2.80 -10.63 -12.81
C LEU A 3 -3.72 -11.14 -13.93
N THR A 4 -4.79 -10.40 -14.22
CA THR A 4 -5.76 -10.70 -15.28
C THR A 4 -5.72 -9.65 -16.39
N ASN A 5 -6.18 -10.03 -17.59
CA ASN A 5 -6.29 -9.14 -18.76
C ASN A 5 -4.98 -8.39 -19.05
N CYS A 6 -3.87 -9.12 -19.10
CA CYS A 6 -2.55 -8.59 -19.46
C CYS A 6 -2.11 -9.21 -20.78
N LYS A 7 -1.98 -8.40 -21.83
CA LYS A 7 -1.58 -8.85 -23.18
C LYS A 7 -0.07 -8.89 -23.38
N PHE A 8 0.73 -8.44 -22.41
CA PHE A 8 2.18 -8.48 -22.51
C PHE A 8 2.70 -9.91 -22.47
N SER A 9 3.78 -10.18 -23.20
CA SER A 9 4.51 -11.44 -23.09
C SER A 9 5.06 -11.62 -21.68
N LYS A 10 5.28 -12.87 -21.25
CA LYS A 10 5.85 -13.17 -19.93
C LYS A 10 7.19 -12.48 -19.70
N LYS A 11 8.03 -12.37 -20.74
CA LYS A 11 9.31 -11.65 -20.69
C LYS A 11 9.13 -10.17 -20.29
N ILE A 12 8.18 -9.48 -20.93
CA ILE A 12 7.89 -8.07 -20.61
C ILE A 12 7.31 -7.95 -19.21
N GLN A 13 6.40 -8.84 -18.81
CA GLN A 13 5.83 -8.83 -17.46
C GLN A 13 6.90 -8.99 -16.37
N LEU A 14 7.83 -9.93 -16.55
CA LEU A 14 8.94 -10.14 -15.62
C LEU A 14 9.84 -8.91 -15.53
N LYS A 15 10.16 -8.29 -16.68
CA LYS A 15 11.00 -7.09 -16.69
C LYS A 15 10.32 -5.89 -16.03
N LEU A 16 9.00 -5.73 -16.22
CA LEU A 16 8.21 -4.73 -15.52
C LEU A 16 8.14 -4.98 -14.01
N LEU A 17 8.11 -6.24 -13.56
CA LEU A 17 8.18 -6.57 -12.14
C LEU A 17 9.55 -6.28 -11.56
N GLU A 18 10.62 -6.61 -12.28
CA GLU A 18 11.99 -6.25 -11.88
C GLU A 18 12.14 -4.74 -11.71
N PHE A 19 11.68 -3.95 -12.69
CA PHE A 19 11.65 -2.49 -12.62
C PHE A 19 10.76 -1.96 -11.48
N PHE A 20 9.65 -2.62 -11.19
CA PHE A 20 8.79 -2.26 -10.06
C PHE A 20 9.53 -2.46 -8.71
N VAL A 21 10.25 -3.57 -8.55
CA VAL A 21 11.03 -3.88 -7.34
C VAL A 21 12.23 -2.94 -7.18
N LEU A 22 12.87 -2.56 -8.30
CA LEU A 22 13.98 -1.60 -8.34
C LEU A 22 13.52 -0.14 -8.30
N GLU A 23 12.24 0.12 -7.99
CA GLU A 23 11.64 1.45 -7.87
C GLU A 23 11.76 2.34 -9.13
N VAL A 24 11.98 1.73 -10.30
CA VAL A 24 11.97 2.43 -11.59
C VAL A 24 10.56 2.92 -11.88
N THR A 25 10.41 4.21 -12.18
CA THR A 25 9.09 4.79 -12.45
C THR A 25 8.42 4.11 -13.65
N ALA A 26 7.09 4.00 -13.63
CA ALA A 26 6.34 3.40 -14.74
C ALA A 26 6.58 4.13 -16.09
N ARG A 27 6.88 5.43 -16.05
CA ARG A 27 7.25 6.22 -17.24
C ARG A 27 8.60 5.75 -17.78
N SER A 28 9.64 5.75 -16.96
CA SER A 28 10.98 5.28 -17.35
C SER A 28 10.97 3.83 -17.82
N ALA A 29 10.21 2.96 -17.14
CA ALA A 29 10.01 1.57 -17.56
C ALA A 29 9.35 1.46 -18.94
N ALA A 30 8.40 2.34 -19.25
CA ALA A 30 7.76 2.39 -20.56
C ALA A 30 8.76 2.77 -21.66
N ASP A 31 9.56 3.82 -21.41
CA ASP A 31 10.58 4.30 -22.34
C ASP A 31 11.65 3.24 -22.60
N LEU A 32 12.16 2.59 -21.54
CA LEU A 32 13.18 1.53 -21.63
C LEU A 32 12.70 0.27 -22.35
N LEU A 33 11.40 -0.04 -22.27
CA LEU A 33 10.82 -1.25 -22.89
C LEU A 33 10.13 -0.97 -24.22
N GLY A 34 10.07 0.29 -24.67
CA GLY A 34 9.40 0.68 -25.90
C GLY A 34 7.89 0.37 -25.90
N ILE A 35 7.23 0.51 -24.75
CA ILE A 35 5.78 0.24 -24.60
C ILE A 35 5.00 1.52 -24.30
N HIS A 36 3.68 1.48 -24.52
CA HIS A 36 2.83 2.62 -24.23
C HIS A 36 2.81 2.95 -22.71
N PRO A 37 3.00 4.23 -22.30
CA PRO A 37 3.15 4.61 -20.89
C PRO A 37 1.94 4.24 -20.03
N ASN A 38 0.71 4.40 -20.55
CA ASN A 38 -0.49 4.00 -19.82
C ASN A 38 -0.54 2.49 -19.54
N SER A 39 0.06 1.67 -20.40
CA SER A 39 0.11 0.22 -20.21
C SER A 39 1.09 -0.16 -19.10
N ALA A 40 2.24 0.50 -19.01
CA ALA A 40 3.19 0.35 -17.89
C ALA A 40 2.56 0.83 -16.56
N ALA A 41 1.92 2.00 -16.57
CA ALA A 41 1.22 2.55 -15.41
C ALA A 41 0.08 1.62 -14.92
N LEU A 42 -0.70 1.07 -15.85
CA LEU A 42 -1.74 0.10 -15.54
C LEU A 42 -1.15 -1.20 -14.97
N PHE A 43 -0.05 -1.71 -15.53
CA PHE A 43 0.64 -2.88 -15.00
C PHE A 43 1.07 -2.66 -13.55
N TYR A 44 1.79 -1.56 -13.28
CA TYR A 44 2.22 -1.20 -11.92
C TYR A 44 1.04 -1.06 -10.95
N THR A 45 -0.07 -0.47 -11.41
CA THR A 45 -1.29 -0.34 -10.60
C THR A 45 -1.88 -1.70 -10.26
N LYS A 46 -1.94 -2.63 -11.23
CA LYS A 46 -2.41 -4.00 -10.99
C LYS A 46 -1.48 -4.74 -10.03
N THR A 47 -0.17 -4.59 -10.17
CA THR A 47 0.82 -5.17 -9.24
C THR A 47 0.57 -4.69 -7.82
N ARG A 48 0.42 -3.38 -7.60
CA ARG A 48 0.10 -2.82 -6.26
C ARG A 48 -1.20 -3.38 -5.68
N LYS A 49 -2.25 -3.51 -6.50
CA LYS A 49 -3.53 -4.09 -6.05
C LYS A 49 -3.39 -5.57 -5.66
N ILE A 50 -2.57 -6.33 -6.39
CA ILE A 50 -2.29 -7.74 -6.06
C ILE A 50 -1.53 -7.84 -4.74
N ILE A 51 -0.51 -7.01 -4.53
CA ILE A 51 0.22 -6.92 -3.27
C ILE A 51 -0.74 -6.59 -2.13
N ALA A 52 -1.54 -5.53 -2.26
CA ALA A 52 -2.50 -5.12 -1.24
C ALA A 52 -3.52 -6.22 -0.91
N TYR A 53 -4.00 -6.95 -1.93
CA TYR A 53 -4.92 -8.07 -1.73
C TYR A 53 -4.27 -9.19 -0.89
N HIS A 54 -3.06 -9.61 -1.23
CA HIS A 54 -2.39 -10.71 -0.52
C HIS A 54 -1.95 -10.30 0.90
N LEU A 55 -1.48 -9.06 1.08
CA LEU A 55 -1.24 -8.51 2.41
C LEU A 55 -2.51 -8.50 3.27
N GLY A 56 -3.67 -8.21 2.66
CA GLY A 56 -4.96 -8.28 3.36
C GLY A 56 -5.35 -9.70 3.79
N LEU A 57 -4.89 -10.75 3.10
CA LEU A 57 -5.08 -12.13 3.54
C LEU A 57 -4.13 -12.51 4.68
N GLU A 58 -2.86 -12.06 4.62
CA GLU A 58 -1.89 -12.28 5.70
C GLU A 58 -2.26 -11.52 6.99
N ALA A 59 -2.95 -10.39 6.86
CA ALA A 59 -3.39 -9.57 7.98
C ALA A 59 -4.36 -10.26 8.95
N LEU A 60 -4.83 -11.47 8.68
CA LEU A 60 -5.59 -12.29 9.64
C LEU A 60 -4.73 -12.75 10.82
N GLU A 61 -3.41 -12.62 10.74
CA GLU A 61 -2.48 -12.87 11.84
C GLU A 61 -2.65 -11.83 12.96
N VAL A 62 -2.76 -12.30 14.21
CA VAL A 62 -2.86 -11.46 15.40
C VAL A 62 -1.44 -11.21 15.92
N PHE A 63 -1.14 -9.97 16.26
CA PHE A 63 0.15 -9.57 16.82
C PHE A 63 0.19 -9.82 18.33
N ASP A 64 1.36 -10.25 18.81
CA ASP A 64 1.72 -10.40 20.22
C ASP A 64 2.99 -9.58 20.55
N GLY A 65 3.19 -9.31 21.84
CA GLY A 65 4.35 -8.58 22.36
C GLY A 65 4.27 -7.05 22.19
N GLU A 66 5.44 -6.40 22.11
CA GLU A 66 5.54 -4.94 21.95
C GLU A 66 5.13 -4.52 20.54
N ILE A 67 4.04 -3.73 20.45
CA ILE A 67 3.47 -3.24 19.20
C ILE A 67 3.42 -1.72 19.25
N GLU A 68 4.03 -1.10 18.24
CA GLU A 68 4.02 0.34 18.03
C GLU A 68 2.82 0.71 17.15
N LEU A 69 2.12 1.78 17.52
CA LEU A 69 0.97 2.30 16.80
C LEU A 69 1.33 3.67 16.22
N ASP A 70 1.16 3.86 14.92
CA ASP A 70 1.48 5.12 14.24
C ASP A 70 0.39 5.59 13.27
N GLU A 71 0.30 6.90 13.07
CA GLU A 71 -0.64 7.55 12.16
C GLU A 71 0.10 8.28 11.05
N SER A 72 -0.07 7.80 9.83
CA SER A 72 0.50 8.41 8.64
C SER A 72 -0.58 9.09 7.78
N TYR A 73 -0.27 10.27 7.24
CA TYR A 73 -1.20 11.07 6.43
C TYR A 73 -0.67 11.26 5.01
N PHE A 74 -1.28 10.58 4.04
CA PHE A 74 -0.84 10.58 2.64
C PHE A 74 -1.69 11.48 1.75
N GLY A 75 -1.04 12.11 0.77
CA GLY A 75 -1.70 12.95 -0.23
C GLY A 75 -2.10 14.33 0.28
N GLY A 76 -3.15 14.88 -0.34
CA GLY A 76 -3.56 16.27 -0.24
C GLY A 76 -3.19 17.06 -1.51
N THR A 77 -4.20 17.50 -2.24
CA THR A 77 -4.05 18.19 -3.55
C THR A 77 -3.40 19.58 -3.43
N ARG A 78 -3.48 20.22 -2.25
CA ARG A 78 -2.94 21.56 -2.00
C ARG A 78 -2.20 21.65 -0.68
N LYS A 79 -1.22 22.56 -0.62
CA LYS A 79 -0.67 23.06 0.64
C LYS A 79 -1.81 23.71 1.44
N GLY A 80 -2.02 23.25 2.67
CA GLY A 80 -3.04 23.73 3.59
C GLY A 80 -2.61 23.44 5.03
N LYS A 81 -3.56 23.42 5.98
CA LYS A 81 -3.26 23.04 7.38
C LYS A 81 -2.49 21.72 7.42
N ARG A 82 -1.39 21.69 8.17
CA ARG A 82 -0.54 20.51 8.37
C ARG A 82 -0.98 19.77 9.64
N GLY A 83 -0.71 18.48 9.72
CA GLY A 83 -1.07 17.64 10.87
C GLY A 83 -2.49 17.07 10.81
N ARG A 84 -3.01 16.67 11.98
CA ARG A 84 -4.34 16.05 12.15
C ARG A 84 -5.44 17.01 11.69
N GLY A 85 -6.38 16.54 10.86
CA GLY A 85 -7.48 17.36 10.32
C GLY A 85 -7.16 18.14 9.03
N ALA A 86 -6.01 17.87 8.39
CA ALA A 86 -5.71 18.39 7.07
C ALA A 86 -6.68 17.81 6.02
N ALA A 87 -7.51 18.66 5.40
CA ALA A 87 -8.50 18.26 4.43
C ALA A 87 -7.87 17.56 3.20
N GLY A 88 -8.49 16.48 2.74
CA GLY A 88 -8.10 15.77 1.53
C GLY A 88 -6.87 14.86 1.67
N LYS A 89 -6.44 14.55 2.90
CA LYS A 89 -5.44 13.52 3.16
C LYS A 89 -6.10 12.17 3.44
N VAL A 90 -5.48 11.11 2.96
CA VAL A 90 -5.82 9.74 3.33
C VAL A 90 -5.09 9.41 4.62
N ILE A 91 -5.84 9.03 5.64
CA ILE A 91 -5.30 8.63 6.94
C ILE A 91 -5.02 7.13 6.90
N VAL A 92 -3.80 6.75 7.24
CA VAL A 92 -3.35 5.37 7.32
C VAL A 92 -2.87 5.12 8.75
N PHE A 93 -3.44 4.10 9.37
CA PHE A 93 -3.06 3.65 10.69
C PHE A 93 -2.14 2.44 10.56
N GLY A 94 -0.96 2.53 11.14
CA GLY A 94 0.07 1.50 11.16
C GLY A 94 0.15 0.81 12.52
N LEU A 95 0.21 -0.52 12.50
CA LEU A 95 0.55 -1.37 13.63
C LEU A 95 1.87 -2.06 13.30
N LEU A 96 2.95 -1.65 13.95
CA LEU A 96 4.29 -2.20 13.76
C LEU A 96 4.61 -3.13 14.94
N LYS A 97 4.76 -4.44 14.66
CA LYS A 97 5.39 -5.34 15.63
C LYS A 97 6.89 -5.09 15.61
N ARG A 98 7.50 -4.86 16.78
CA ARG A 98 8.95 -4.59 16.88
C ARG A 98 9.75 -5.78 16.32
N ASN A 99 10.72 -5.51 15.44
CA ASN A 99 11.44 -6.52 14.66
C ASN A 99 10.54 -7.47 13.83
N GLY A 100 9.31 -7.04 13.53
CA GLY A 100 8.31 -7.81 12.80
C GLY A 100 7.79 -7.07 11.57
N LYS A 101 6.57 -7.45 11.15
CA LYS A 101 5.88 -6.82 10.03
C LYS A 101 5.12 -5.58 10.50
N VAL A 102 4.95 -4.63 9.58
CA VAL A 102 4.01 -3.51 9.73
C VAL A 102 2.69 -3.91 9.06
N TYR A 103 1.59 -3.81 9.79
CA TYR A 103 0.25 -3.83 9.24
C TYR A 103 -0.25 -2.41 9.08
N THR A 104 -0.89 -2.10 7.95
CA THR A 104 -1.43 -0.76 7.70
C THR A 104 -2.87 -0.85 7.22
N VAL A 105 -3.73 -0.01 7.77
CA VAL A 105 -5.14 0.09 7.36
C VAL A 105 -5.52 1.54 7.09
N ILE A 106 -6.28 1.77 6.02
CA ILE A 106 -6.84 3.10 5.73
C ILE A 106 -8.06 3.29 6.63
N ILE A 107 -8.06 4.41 7.37
CA ILE A 107 -9.13 4.74 8.32
C ILE A 107 -9.83 6.05 7.93
N PRO A 108 -11.14 6.19 8.21
CA PRO A 108 -11.88 7.40 7.91
C PRO A 108 -11.53 8.57 8.85
N ASP A 109 -11.20 8.29 10.11
CA ASP A 109 -10.79 9.26 11.12
C ASP A 109 -9.94 8.62 12.23
N THR A 110 -9.28 9.44 13.06
CA THR A 110 -8.42 9.00 14.17
C THR A 110 -9.16 9.02 15.52
N LYS A 111 -10.48 8.81 15.52
CA LYS A 111 -11.23 8.75 16.78
C LYS A 111 -11.01 7.40 17.46
N SER A 112 -11.08 7.37 18.79
CA SER A 112 -10.99 6.12 19.56
C SER A 112 -12.03 5.09 19.10
N SER A 113 -13.23 5.52 18.70
CA SER A 113 -14.27 4.63 18.16
C SER A 113 -13.86 3.92 16.87
N THR A 114 -12.93 4.49 16.11
CA THR A 114 -12.39 3.92 14.87
C THR A 114 -11.13 3.11 15.13
N LEU A 115 -10.23 3.62 15.99
CA LEU A 115 -8.93 3.01 16.26
C LEU A 115 -9.02 1.79 17.19
N MET A 116 -9.82 1.87 18.27
CA MET A 116 -9.86 0.82 19.29
C MET A 116 -10.31 -0.55 18.73
N PRO A 117 -11.34 -0.65 17.87
CA PRO A 117 -11.71 -1.93 17.26
C PRO A 117 -10.56 -2.54 16.46
N VAL A 118 -9.86 -1.75 15.65
CA VAL A 118 -8.72 -2.20 14.84
C VAL A 118 -7.59 -2.74 15.72
N ILE A 119 -7.29 -2.05 16.83
CA ILE A 119 -6.28 -2.48 17.79
C ILE A 119 -6.72 -3.79 18.45
N SER A 120 -7.94 -3.87 18.98
CA SER A 120 -8.43 -5.05 19.69
C SER A 120 -8.57 -6.30 18.83
N GLU A 121 -8.85 -6.12 17.53
CA GLU A 121 -8.94 -7.25 16.59
C GLU A 121 -7.55 -7.79 16.21
N LYS A 122 -6.52 -6.93 16.25
CA LYS A 122 -5.17 -7.26 15.77
C LYS A 122 -4.14 -7.51 16.86
N ILE A 123 -4.44 -7.19 18.11
CA ILE A 123 -3.52 -7.37 19.23
C ILE A 123 -4.12 -8.33 20.24
N THR A 124 -3.40 -9.41 20.52
CA THR A 124 -3.72 -10.30 21.64
C THR A 124 -3.33 -9.62 22.96
N PRO A 125 -4.17 -9.71 24.02
CA PRO A 125 -3.84 -9.20 25.35
C PRO A 125 -2.55 -9.80 25.93
#